data_AF-A0A941NHE9-F1
#
_entry.id   AF-A0A941NHE9-F1
#
_cell.length_a   1.000
_cell.length_b   1.000
_cell.length_c   1.000
_cell.angle_alpha   90.00
_cell.angle_beta   90.00
_cell.angle_gamma   90.00
#
_symmetry.space_group_name_H-M   'P 1'
#
loop_
_entity.id
_entity.type
_entity.pdbx_description
1 polymer ?
#
loop_
_entity_poly.entity_id
_entity_poly.type
_entity_poly.pdbx_seq_one_letter_code
_entity_poly.pdbx_strand_id
1 'polypeptide(L)' 'MEPFHAFLSKKCHHCGTPLLRLGLSANNDIVVCPACLKAGAFDDVLEEGGELTDGYDFSADTKAMIKRLWAERAAT' A
#
# COMPACT_ATOMS: atom_id res chain seq x y z
N MET A 1 -8.77 -10.68 -13.75
CA MET A 1 -7.63 -9.74 -13.77
C MET A 1 -6.73 -10.11 -12.62
N GLU A 2 -5.44 -10.27 -12.87
CA GLU A 2 -4.46 -10.48 -11.80
C GLU A 2 -4.33 -9.20 -10.95
N PRO A 3 -4.14 -9.29 -9.62
CA PRO A 3 -3.95 -8.13 -8.78
C PRO A 3 -2.69 -7.38 -9.20
N PHE A 4 -2.83 -6.09 -9.53
CA PHE A 4 -1.70 -5.23 -9.87
C PHE A 4 -1.09 -4.66 -8.59
N HIS A 5 0.22 -4.77 -8.42
CA HIS A 5 0.92 -4.19 -7.29
C HIS A 5 2.20 -3.47 -7.74
N ALA A 6 2.35 -2.21 -7.30
CA ALA A 6 3.47 -1.36 -7.68
C ALA A 6 3.94 -0.50 -6.52
N PHE A 7 5.25 -0.42 -6.32
CA PHE A 7 5.84 0.52 -5.36
C PHE A 7 5.82 1.93 -5.94
N LEU A 8 5.29 2.86 -5.17
CA LEU A 8 5.23 4.27 -5.51
C LEU A 8 6.52 4.97 -5.07
N SER A 9 6.86 6.05 -5.77
CA SER A 9 7.93 6.97 -5.36
C SER A 9 7.55 7.77 -4.10
N LYS A 10 6.25 7.87 -3.78
CA LYS A 10 5.74 8.46 -2.53
C LYS A 10 6.14 7.61 -1.32
N LYS A 11 6.40 8.29 -0.21
CA LYS A 11 6.80 7.69 1.07
C LYS A 11 5.72 7.92 2.11
N CYS A 12 5.58 6.97 3.03
CA CYS A 12 4.73 7.15 4.21
C CYS A 12 5.25 8.32 5.04
N HIS A 13 4.38 9.28 5.37
CA HIS A 13 4.76 10.42 6.21
C HIS A 13 5.19 9.98 7.63
N HIS A 14 4.66 8.87 8.12
CA HIS A 14 4.95 8.38 9.47
C HIS A 14 6.31 7.69 9.62
N CYS A 15 6.72 6.87 8.63
CA CYS A 15 7.93 6.04 8.75
C CYS A 15 8.92 6.20 7.58
N GLY A 16 8.61 7.02 6.59
CA GLY A 16 9.45 7.25 5.41
C GLY A 16 9.53 6.05 4.44
N THR A 17 8.83 4.96 4.72
CA THR A 17 8.86 3.75 3.87
C THR A 17 8.10 4.01 2.56
N PRO A 18 8.63 3.58 1.39
CA PRO A 18 7.94 3.66 0.11
C PRO A 18 6.56 3.01 0.17
N LEU A 19 5.57 3.68 -0.42
CA LEU A 19 4.20 3.20 -0.43
C LEU A 19 4.00 2.12 -1.50
N LEU A 20 3.09 1.20 -1.24
CA LEU A 20 2.71 0.13 -2.14
C LEU A 20 1.27 0.38 -2.62
N ARG A 21 1.07 0.49 -3.93
CA ARG A 21 -0.27 0.44 -4.53
C ARG A 21 -0.69 -1.01 -4.66
N LEU A 22 -1.91 -1.32 -4.25
CA LEU A 22 -2.57 -2.59 -4.48
C LEU A 22 -3.88 -2.34 -5.26
N GLY A 23 -3.96 -2.88 -6.47
CA GLY A 23 -5.18 -2.88 -7.28
C GLY A 23 -6.09 -4.02 -6.84
N LEU A 24 -7.18 -3.68 -6.16
CA LEU A 24 -8.19 -4.65 -5.71
C LEU A 24 -9.19 -4.97 -6.83
N SER A 25 -9.47 -4.00 -7.71
CA SER A 25 -10.31 -4.16 -8.90
C SER A 25 -9.99 -3.07 -9.94
N ALA A 26 -10.60 -3.14 -11.12
CA ALA A 26 -10.37 -2.18 -12.22
C ALA A 26 -10.62 -0.71 -11.85
N ASN A 27 -11.41 -0.44 -10.81
CA ASN A 27 -11.76 0.92 -10.37
C ASN A 27 -11.47 1.15 -8.88
N ASN A 28 -10.74 0.25 -8.22
CA ASN A 28 -10.48 0.39 -6.79
C ASN A 28 -9.04 -0.01 -6.47
N ASP A 29 -8.23 1.02 -6.28
CA ASP A 29 -6.84 0.93 -5.87
C ASP A 29 -6.70 1.52 -4.48
N ILE A 30 -5.91 0.84 -3.67
CA ILE A 30 -5.52 1.34 -2.36
C ILE A 30 -4.01 1.54 -2.32
N VAL A 31 -3.59 2.45 -1.46
CA VAL A 31 -2.18 2.66 -1.14
C VAL A 31 -1.96 2.21 0.30
N VAL A 32 -0.96 1.35 0.50
CA VAL A 32 -0.61 0.81 1.80
C VAL A 32 0.86 1.07 2.12
N CYS A 33 1.14 1.39 3.38
CA CYS A 33 2.50 1.37 3.89
C CYS A 33 2.85 -0.06 4.33
N PRO A 34 3.85 -0.73 3.73
CA PRO A 34 4.17 -2.10 4.10
C PRO A 34 4.78 -2.24 5.51
N ALA A 35 5.32 -1.15 6.08
CA ALA A 35 5.90 -1.14 7.42
C ALA A 35 4.83 -0.85 8.49
N CYS A 36 4.05 0.23 8.33
CA CYS A 36 3.01 0.62 9.29
C CYS A 36 1.70 -0.16 9.11
N LEU A 37 1.49 -0.81 7.96
CA LEU A 37 0.23 -1.44 7.54
C LEU A 37 -0.98 -0.49 7.50
N LYS A 38 -0.75 0.83 7.56
CA LYS A 38 -1.78 1.84 7.32
C LYS A 38 -2.08 1.97 5.84
N ALA A 39 -3.32 2.31 5.49
CA ALA A 39 -3.72 2.49 4.10
C ALA A 39 -4.72 3.63 3.87
N GLY A 40 -4.87 3.99 2.61
CA GLY A 40 -5.82 4.98 2.11
C GLY A 40 -6.21 4.66 0.68
N ALA A 41 -7.25 5.31 0.16
CA ALA A 41 -7.58 5.19 -1.27
C ALA A 41 -6.45 5.80 -2.12
N PHE A 42 -6.25 5.25 -3.31
CA PHE A 42 -5.18 5.72 -4.18
C PHE A 42 -5.35 7.19 -4.55
N ASP A 43 -6.54 7.62 -4.98
CA ASP A 43 -6.80 9.00 -5.37
C ASP A 43 -6.60 9.98 -4.21
N ASP A 44 -7.12 9.69 -3.02
CA ASP A 44 -6.94 10.53 -1.82
C ASP A 44 -5.45 10.72 -1.47
N VAL A 45 -4.67 9.63 -1.51
CA VAL A 45 -3.24 9.65 -1.15
C VAL A 45 -2.39 10.27 -2.27
N LEU A 46 -2.77 10.09 -3.53
CA LEU A 46 -2.00 10.58 -4.67
C LEU A 46 -2.30 12.04 -5.00
N GLU A 47 -3.57 12.42 -5.07
CA GLU A 47 -4.03 13.74 -5.51
C GLU A 47 -4.07 14.73 -4.36
N GLU A 48 -4.67 14.35 -3.22
CA GLU A 48 -4.83 15.25 -2.08
C GLU A 48 -3.69 15.16 -1.06
N GLY A 49 -2.80 14.18 -1.21
CA GLY A 49 -1.74 13.92 -0.25
C GLY A 49 -2.25 13.42 1.10
N GLY A 50 -3.42 12.78 1.08
CA GLY A 50 -4.08 12.24 2.27
C GLY A 50 -3.19 11.30 3.07
N GLU A 51 -3.35 11.35 4.40
CA GLU A 51 -2.63 10.47 5.30
C GLU A 51 -3.18 9.04 5.26
N LEU A 52 -2.28 8.08 5.45
CA LEU A 52 -2.68 6.68 5.61
C LEU A 52 -3.29 6.48 6.99
N THR A 53 -4.42 5.78 7.05
CA THR A 53 -5.14 5.52 8.29
C THR A 53 -5.08 4.05 8.70
N ASP A 54 -5.30 3.76 9.98
CA ASP A 54 -5.47 2.39 10.49
C ASP A 54 -6.87 1.81 10.22
N GLY A 55 -7.75 2.56 9.55
CA GLY A 55 -9.14 2.15 9.32
C GLY A 55 -9.30 0.98 8.34
N TYR A 56 -8.23 0.58 7.65
CA TYR A 56 -8.24 -0.55 6.74
C TYR A 56 -7.97 -1.86 7.49
N ASP A 57 -9.04 -2.60 7.78
CA ASP A 57 -8.91 -3.96 8.28
C ASP A 57 -8.53 -4.91 7.13
N PHE A 58 -7.21 -5.13 6.99
CA PHE A 58 -6.71 -6.12 6.05
C PHE A 58 -6.87 -7.53 6.61
N SER A 59 -7.36 -8.42 5.74
CA SER A 59 -7.31 -9.86 5.99
C SER A 59 -5.87 -10.32 6.27
N ALA A 60 -5.73 -11.42 7.01
CA ALA A 60 -4.42 -11.99 7.34
C ALA A 60 -3.62 -12.32 6.07
N ASP A 61 -4.29 -12.80 5.02
CA ASP A 61 -3.69 -13.14 3.73
C ASP A 61 -3.13 -11.88 3.03
N THR A 62 -3.90 -10.80 2.99
CA THR A 62 -3.45 -9.51 2.43
C THR A 62 -2.25 -8.95 3.20
N LYS A 63 -2.26 -9.02 4.54
CA LYS A 63 -1.11 -8.61 5.37
C LYS A 63 0.13 -9.45 5.07
N ALA A 64 -0.04 -10.77 4.90
CA ALA A 64 1.06 -11.67 4.54
C ALA A 64 1.63 -11.36 3.14
N MET A 65 0.76 -11.09 2.17
CA MET A 65 1.14 -10.67 0.81
C MET A 65 1.95 -9.37 0.83
N ILE A 66 1.46 -8.33 1.52
CA ILE A 66 2.15 -7.03 1.63
C ILE A 66 3.57 -7.21 2.21
N LYS A 67 3.68 -7.99 3.29
CA LYS A 67 4.98 -8.28 3.93
C LYS A 67 5.91 -9.03 3.00
N ARG A 68 5.40 -10.00 2.24
CA ARG A 68 6.18 -10.76 1.25
C ARG A 68 6.72 -9.85 0.15
N LEU A 69 5.85 -9.05 -0.47
CA LEU A 69 6.24 -8.09 -1.53
C LEU A 69 7.29 -7.09 -1.02
N TRP A 70 7.17 -6.66 0.23
CA TRP A 70 8.16 -5.78 0.86
C TRP A 70 9.52 -6.47 1.04
N ALA A 71 9.52 -7.71 1.52
CA ALA A 71 10.75 -8.48 1.69
C ALA A 71 11.44 -8.75 0.34
N GLU A 72 10.68 -9.09 -0.70
CA GLU A 72 11.19 -9.30 -2.06
C GLU A 72 11.87 -8.03 -2.61
N ARG A 73 11.28 -6.86 -2.37
CA ARG A 73 11.89 -5.56 -2.73
C ARG A 73 13.17 -5.28 -1.96
N ALA A 74 13.23 -5.56 -0.65
CA ALA A 74 14.41 -5.31 0.16
C ALA A 74 15.60 -6.24 -0.19
N ALA A 75 15.32 -7.37 -0.85
CA ALA A 75 16.33 -8.32 -1.30
C ALA A 75 16.93 -7.99 -2.70
N THR A 76 16.45 -6.92 -3.36
CA THR A 76 16.95 -6.43 -4.66
C THR A 76 17.79 -5.18 -4.47
#